data_AF-A0A7W1SSP2-F1
#
_entry.id   AF-A0A7W1SSP2-F1
#
_cell.length_a   1.000
_cell.length_b   1.000
_cell.length_c   1.000
_cell.angle_alpha   90.00
_cell.angle_beta   90.00
_cell.angle_gamma   90.00
#
_symmetry.space_group_name_H-M   'P 1'
#
loop_
_entity.id
_entity.type
_entity.pdbx_description
1 polymer ?
#
loop_
_entity_poly.entity_id
_entity_poly.type
_entity_poly.pdbx_seq_one_letter_code
_entity_poly.pdbx_strand_id
1 'polypeptide(L)'
;MTTAGKGSGDGGPHPVSRADVDLLELIDTFCDTLPRRWASAFDDGPLRLFLREGPGWPFYARPMPGGPPVRVADVERMRARQRAADVADAFEWVLATAPTMLAAVMGTGLPVRRCPLLVLEGEPVQIGIPPGYAARLLGPADGDLTTTAHAVAAVTAVAFGGHAPSPPSAADLRLLQDDLAAGAVARVLVTGPD
;
A
#
# COMPACT_ATOMS: atom_id res chain seq x y z
N MET A 1 -4.58 40.55 26.18
CA MET A 1 -4.83 39.49 27.18
C MET A 1 -5.95 38.64 26.62
N THR A 2 -5.59 37.62 25.84
CA THR A 2 -6.55 36.79 25.09
C THR A 2 -6.24 35.35 25.46
N THR A 3 -7.19 34.71 26.13
CA THR A 3 -7.11 33.37 26.70
C THR A 3 -7.07 32.32 25.60
N ALA A 4 -5.96 31.58 25.52
CA ALA A 4 -5.85 30.36 24.75
C ALA A 4 -6.64 29.25 25.48
N GLY A 5 -7.70 28.76 24.84
CA GLY A 5 -8.40 27.56 25.27
C GLY A 5 -7.52 26.34 24.99
N LYS A 6 -6.94 25.77 26.03
CA LYS A 6 -6.20 24.51 25.99
C LYS A 6 -7.23 23.38 25.95
N GLY A 7 -7.53 22.88 24.75
CA GLY A 7 -8.31 21.66 24.58
C GLY A 7 -7.52 20.49 25.14
N SER A 8 -7.90 20.02 26.33
CA SER A 8 -7.46 18.74 26.87
C SER A 8 -8.08 17.64 26.02
N GLY A 9 -7.32 17.11 25.06
CA GLY A 9 -7.68 15.89 24.35
C GLY A 9 -7.53 14.71 25.30
N ASP A 10 -8.66 14.22 25.80
CA ASP A 10 -8.75 12.93 26.47
C ASP A 10 -8.35 11.83 25.46
N GLY A 11 -7.29 11.08 25.76
CA GLY A 11 -6.68 10.07 24.88
C GLY A 11 -7.51 8.79 24.73
N GLY A 12 -8.83 8.89 24.85
CA GLY A 12 -9.76 7.81 24.53
C GLY A 12 -9.87 7.60 23.02
N PRO A 13 -10.25 6.38 22.56
CA PRO A 13 -10.51 6.15 21.15
C PRO A 13 -11.58 7.14 20.67
N HIS A 14 -11.25 7.93 19.64
CA HIS A 14 -12.20 8.82 19.01
C HIS A 14 -13.41 8.01 18.52
N PRO A 15 -14.64 8.38 18.92
CA PRO A 15 -15.83 7.69 18.44
C PRO A 15 -15.92 7.83 16.93
N VAL A 16 -16.00 6.71 16.22
CA VAL A 16 -16.07 6.66 14.76
C VAL A 16 -17.37 7.32 14.30
N SER A 17 -17.26 8.43 13.59
CA SER A 17 -18.38 9.16 13.01
C SER A 17 -18.90 8.47 11.74
N ARG A 18 -20.07 8.89 11.24
CA ARG A 18 -20.57 8.38 9.94
C ARG A 18 -19.63 8.74 8.79
N ALA A 19 -19.04 9.94 8.83
CA ALA A 19 -18.05 10.37 7.85
C ALA A 19 -16.80 9.48 7.87
N ASP A 20 -16.37 9.04 9.06
CA ASP A 20 -15.24 8.10 9.19
C ASP A 20 -15.58 6.73 8.58
N VAL A 21 -16.82 6.26 8.76
CA VAL A 21 -17.27 5.00 8.12
C VAL A 21 -17.24 5.12 6.60
N ASP A 22 -17.82 6.19 6.06
CA ASP A 22 -17.84 6.43 4.61
C ASP A 22 -16.41 6.55 4.04
N LEU A 23 -15.50 7.18 4.77
CA LEU A 23 -14.09 7.27 4.40
C LEU A 23 -13.39 5.91 4.44
N LEU A 24 -13.63 5.08 5.46
CA LEU A 24 -13.05 3.74 5.56
C LEU A 24 -13.54 2.83 4.43
N GLU A 25 -14.82 2.91 4.06
CA GLU A 25 -15.38 2.20 2.90
C GLU A 25 -14.77 2.69 1.58
N LEU A 26 -14.52 3.99 1.45
CA LEU A 26 -13.83 4.56 0.28
C LEU A 26 -12.38 4.06 0.17
N ILE A 27 -11.64 4.06 1.29
CA ILE A 27 -10.27 3.54 1.34
C ILE A 27 -10.24 2.05 1.00
N ASP A 28 -11.16 1.26 1.55
CA ASP A 28 -11.24 -0.17 1.25
C ASP A 28 -11.60 -0.43 -0.22
N THR A 29 -12.46 0.40 -0.82
CA THR A 29 -12.75 0.36 -2.26
C THR A 29 -11.52 0.72 -3.10
N PHE A 30 -10.77 1.73 -2.68
CA PHE A 30 -9.51 2.13 -3.32
C PHE A 30 -8.48 0.99 -3.28
N CYS A 31 -8.32 0.33 -2.12
CA CYS A 31 -7.46 -0.85 -1.95
C CYS A 31 -7.89 -2.04 -2.84
N ASP A 32 -9.16 -2.17 -3.22
CA ASP A 32 -9.59 -3.16 -4.23
C ASP A 32 -9.22 -2.78 -5.65
N THR A 33 -9.34 -1.48 -5.93
CA THR A 33 -9.31 -0.97 -7.30
C THR A 33 -7.89 -0.78 -7.78
N LEU A 34 -7.02 -0.21 -6.93
CA LEU A 34 -5.66 0.15 -7.28
C LEU A 34 -4.83 -1.03 -7.84
N PRO A 35 -4.84 -2.24 -7.21
CA PRO A 35 -4.00 -3.34 -7.69
C PRO A 35 -4.31 -3.79 -9.12
N ARG A 36 -5.56 -3.66 -9.58
CA ARG A 36 -6.04 -4.13 -10.90
C ARG A 36 -5.29 -3.52 -12.08
N ARG A 37 -4.65 -2.38 -11.88
CA ARG A 37 -3.82 -1.74 -12.89
C ARG A 37 -2.58 -2.56 -13.25
N TRP A 38 -2.05 -3.32 -12.28
CA TRP A 38 -0.81 -4.08 -12.41
C TRP A 38 -0.96 -5.52 -11.95
N ALA A 39 -2.19 -6.05 -11.90
CA ALA A 39 -2.42 -7.39 -11.40
C ALA A 39 -3.70 -8.00 -11.96
N SER A 40 -3.62 -9.29 -12.25
CA SER A 40 -4.78 -10.15 -12.40
C SER A 40 -5.43 -10.41 -11.03
N ALA A 41 -6.75 -10.28 -10.97
CA ALA A 41 -7.53 -10.56 -9.76
C ALA A 41 -8.19 -11.94 -9.84
N PHE A 42 -8.07 -12.72 -8.77
CA PHE A 42 -8.67 -14.06 -8.63
C PHE A 42 -9.52 -14.12 -7.38
N ASP A 43 -10.79 -14.47 -7.55
CA ASP A 43 -11.75 -14.54 -6.45
C ASP A 43 -11.91 -15.99 -5.97
N ASP A 44 -11.98 -16.19 -4.66
CA ASP A 44 -12.32 -17.46 -4.01
C ASP A 44 -13.18 -17.18 -2.77
N GLY A 45 -14.48 -17.46 -2.88
CA GLY A 45 -15.44 -17.18 -1.83
C GLY A 45 -15.46 -15.68 -1.47
N PRO A 46 -15.24 -15.30 -0.20
CA PRO A 46 -15.24 -13.89 0.22
C PRO A 46 -13.91 -13.15 -0.06
N LEU A 47 -12.89 -13.84 -0.57
CA LEU A 47 -11.54 -13.30 -0.72
C LEU A 47 -11.16 -13.11 -2.20
N ARG A 48 -10.29 -12.13 -2.44
CA ARG A 48 -9.66 -11.83 -3.73
C ARG A 48 -8.14 -11.83 -3.57
N LEU A 49 -7.43 -12.47 -4.50
CA LEU A 49 -5.99 -12.44 -4.63
C LEU A 49 -5.59 -11.62 -5.85
N PHE A 50 -4.66 -10.69 -5.68
CA PHE A 50 -4.03 -9.98 -6.78
C PHE A 50 -2.66 -10.59 -7.09
N LEU A 51 -2.48 -11.08 -8.31
CA LEU A 51 -1.18 -11.56 -8.80
C LEU A 51 -0.58 -10.49 -9.69
N ARG A 52 0.57 -9.94 -9.27
CA ARG A 52 1.25 -8.87 -10.01
C ARG A 52 1.64 -9.33 -11.41
N GLU A 53 1.39 -8.44 -12.37
CA GLU A 53 1.86 -8.50 -13.73
C GLU A 53 2.97 -7.45 -13.92
N GLY A 54 4.09 -7.88 -14.49
CA GLY A 54 5.25 -7.01 -14.68
C GLY A 54 6.04 -6.73 -13.39
N PRO A 55 6.90 -5.70 -13.38
CA PRO A 55 7.81 -5.42 -12.28
C PRO A 55 7.09 -4.86 -11.05
N GLY A 56 7.72 -4.97 -9.89
CA GLY A 56 7.30 -4.32 -8.65
C GLY A 56 7.03 -5.30 -7.50
N TRP A 57 6.59 -4.74 -6.38
CA TRP A 57 6.30 -5.52 -5.17
C TRP A 57 5.08 -6.43 -5.36
N PRO A 58 5.12 -7.67 -4.84
CA PRO A 58 3.95 -8.54 -4.88
C PRO A 58 2.78 -7.86 -4.17
N PHE A 59 1.58 -8.13 -4.66
CA PHE A 59 0.35 -7.77 -3.96
C PHE A 59 -0.02 -8.87 -2.95
N TYR A 60 -1.22 -8.76 -2.40
CA TYR A 60 -1.74 -9.58 -1.32
C TYR A 60 -3.16 -10.05 -1.63
N ALA A 61 -3.62 -11.03 -0.87
CA ALA A 61 -5.03 -11.36 -0.79
C ALA A 61 -5.78 -10.41 0.16
N ARG A 62 -7.07 -10.21 -0.08
CA ARG A 62 -7.93 -9.37 0.76
C ARG A 62 -9.40 -9.78 0.71
N PRO A 63 -10.23 -9.41 1.71
CA PRO A 63 -11.67 -9.48 1.60
C PRO A 63 -12.18 -8.63 0.43
N MET A 64 -13.21 -9.10 -0.26
CA MET A 64 -13.91 -8.29 -1.25
C MET A 64 -14.73 -7.20 -0.53
N PRO A 65 -14.72 -5.94 -1.01
CA PRO A 65 -15.55 -4.88 -0.42
C PRO A 65 -17.03 -5.27 -0.44
N GLY A 66 -17.72 -5.14 0.70
CA GLY A 66 -19.11 -5.58 0.85
C GLY A 66 -19.34 -7.09 0.73
N GLY A 67 -18.26 -7.89 0.73
CA GLY A 67 -18.31 -9.33 0.62
C GLY A 67 -18.89 -10.02 1.87
N PRO A 68 -19.23 -11.32 1.77
CA PRO A 68 -19.75 -12.06 2.91
C PRO A 68 -18.67 -12.26 4.00
N PRO A 69 -19.08 -12.63 5.23
CA PRO A 69 -18.15 -12.92 6.32
C PRO A 69 -17.08 -13.97 5.94
N VAL A 70 -15.81 -13.61 6.14
CA VAL A 70 -14.66 -14.50 5.97
C VAL A 70 -14.58 -15.51 7.10
N ARG A 71 -14.33 -16.79 6.77
CA ARG A 71 -14.09 -17.89 7.72
C ARG A 71 -12.66 -18.40 7.58
N VAL A 72 -12.19 -19.14 8.60
CA VAL A 72 -10.86 -19.78 8.63
C VAL A 72 -10.62 -20.64 7.37
N ALA A 73 -11.63 -21.40 6.94
CA ALA A 73 -11.54 -22.24 5.74
C ALA A 73 -11.34 -21.44 4.44
N ASP A 74 -11.82 -20.20 4.36
CA ASP A 74 -11.61 -19.33 3.20
C ASP A 74 -10.15 -18.88 3.13
N VAL A 75 -9.57 -18.52 4.29
CA VAL A 75 -8.16 -18.15 4.40
C VAL A 75 -7.26 -19.32 4.02
N GLU A 76 -7.52 -20.54 4.50
CA GLU A 76 -6.73 -21.72 4.15
C GLU A 76 -6.76 -22.04 2.66
N ARG A 77 -7.93 -21.95 2.00
CA ARG A 77 -8.02 -22.09 0.54
C ARG A 77 -7.21 -21.03 -0.18
N MET A 78 -7.30 -19.78 0.27
CA MET A 78 -6.55 -18.69 -0.35
C MET A 78 -5.03 -18.85 -0.17
N ARG A 79 -4.56 -19.31 0.99
CA ARG A 79 -3.14 -19.66 1.22
C ARG A 79 -2.67 -20.79 0.31
N ALA A 80 -3.49 -21.83 0.11
CA ALA A 80 -3.17 -22.88 -0.85
C ALA A 80 -2.99 -22.31 -2.27
N ARG A 81 -3.82 -21.33 -2.65
CA ARG A 81 -3.71 -20.65 -3.94
C ARG A 81 -2.47 -19.75 -4.05
N GLN A 82 -2.15 -18.99 -3.00
CA GLN A 82 -0.92 -18.17 -2.94
C GLN A 82 0.33 -19.05 -3.09
N ARG A 83 0.41 -20.16 -2.35
CA ARG A 83 1.51 -21.13 -2.49
C ARG A 83 1.59 -21.76 -3.87
N ALA A 84 0.45 -22.11 -4.48
CA ALA A 84 0.42 -22.64 -5.83
C ALA A 84 0.89 -21.64 -6.90
N ALA A 85 0.78 -20.34 -6.60
CA ALA A 85 1.26 -19.25 -7.45
C ALA A 85 2.68 -18.76 -7.06
N ASP A 86 3.36 -19.44 -6.14
CA ASP A 86 4.69 -19.07 -5.62
C ASP A 86 4.75 -17.62 -5.08
N VAL A 87 3.68 -17.15 -4.45
CA VAL A 87 3.63 -15.86 -3.76
C VAL A 87 3.50 -16.05 -2.25
N ALA A 88 3.89 -15.00 -1.50
CA ALA A 88 3.80 -15.02 -0.05
C ALA A 88 2.36 -15.21 0.44
N ASP A 89 2.19 -15.87 1.60
CA ASP A 89 0.94 -15.92 2.34
C ASP A 89 0.64 -14.52 2.94
N ALA A 90 0.19 -13.58 2.11
CA ALA A 90 0.02 -12.18 2.49
C ALA A 90 -1.44 -11.75 2.43
N PHE A 91 -1.91 -11.10 3.50
CA PHE A 91 -3.26 -10.56 3.60
C PHE A 91 -3.23 -9.13 4.13
N GLU A 92 -3.92 -8.21 3.45
CA GLU A 92 -4.13 -6.84 3.93
C GLU A 92 -5.60 -6.46 3.84
N TRP A 93 -6.13 -5.77 4.86
CA TRP A 93 -7.52 -5.34 4.91
C TRP A 93 -7.72 -4.18 5.88
N VAL A 94 -8.80 -3.42 5.67
CA VAL A 94 -9.28 -2.43 6.64
C VAL A 94 -10.13 -3.16 7.69
N LEU A 95 -9.70 -3.12 8.96
CA LEU A 95 -10.35 -3.88 10.03
C LEU A 95 -11.85 -3.56 10.17
N ALA A 96 -12.21 -2.28 10.00
CA ALA A 96 -13.58 -1.81 10.15
C ALA A 96 -14.55 -2.35 9.07
N THR A 97 -14.07 -2.58 7.84
CA THR A 97 -14.93 -3.00 6.72
C THR A 97 -15.06 -4.52 6.62
N ALA A 98 -14.11 -5.27 7.19
CA ALA A 98 -14.11 -6.74 7.20
C ALA A 98 -13.80 -7.31 8.60
N PRO A 99 -14.68 -7.12 9.60
CA PRO A 99 -14.38 -7.45 10.99
C PRO A 99 -14.12 -8.94 11.25
N THR A 100 -14.71 -9.84 10.46
CA THR A 100 -14.51 -11.29 10.65
C THR A 100 -13.17 -11.79 10.13
N MET A 101 -12.46 -11.00 9.30
CA MET A 101 -11.18 -11.36 8.71
C MET A 101 -10.11 -11.60 9.79
N LEU A 102 -10.08 -10.76 10.83
CA LEU A 102 -9.12 -10.88 11.91
C LEU A 102 -9.18 -12.25 12.59
N ALA A 103 -10.37 -12.69 13.00
CA ALA A 103 -10.56 -13.98 13.65
C ALA A 103 -10.26 -15.14 12.69
N ALA A 104 -10.64 -14.99 11.41
CA ALA A 104 -10.35 -15.99 10.39
C ALA A 104 -8.85 -16.20 10.15
N VAL A 105 -8.06 -15.12 10.03
CA VAL A 105 -6.61 -15.18 9.86
C VAL A 105 -5.92 -15.70 11.12
N MET A 106 -6.31 -15.24 12.30
CA MET A 106 -5.73 -15.76 13.55
C MET A 106 -6.02 -17.27 13.73
N GLY A 107 -7.18 -17.74 13.27
CA GLY A 107 -7.55 -19.15 13.31
C GLY A 107 -6.70 -20.08 12.44
N THR A 108 -5.94 -19.56 11.46
CA THR A 108 -4.97 -20.32 10.65
C THR A 108 -3.57 -20.34 11.26
N GLY A 109 -3.37 -19.65 12.38
CA GLY A 109 -2.06 -19.49 13.02
C GLY A 109 -1.16 -18.45 12.34
N LEU A 110 -1.66 -17.70 11.34
CA LEU A 110 -0.90 -16.60 10.75
C LEU A 110 -0.75 -15.44 11.75
N PRO A 111 0.45 -14.83 11.85
CA PRO A 111 0.63 -13.64 12.67
C PRO A 111 -0.12 -12.45 12.05
N VAL A 112 -0.75 -11.63 12.89
CA VAL A 112 -1.42 -10.41 12.46
C VAL A 112 -0.70 -9.19 13.03
N ARG A 113 -0.24 -8.32 12.15
CA ARG A 113 0.26 -6.98 12.52
C ARG A 113 -0.88 -5.97 12.32
N ARG A 114 -1.19 -5.21 13.38
CA ARG A 114 -2.10 -4.06 13.27
C ARG A 114 -1.30 -2.79 13.07
N CYS A 115 -1.61 -2.05 12.02
CA CYS A 115 -1.01 -0.76 11.72
C CYS A 115 -2.10 0.32 11.84
N PRO A 116 -1.82 1.48 12.46
CA PRO A 116 -2.77 2.58 12.48
C PRO A 116 -2.96 3.13 11.06
N LEU A 117 -4.21 3.44 10.70
CA LEU A 117 -4.52 4.17 9.48
C LEU A 117 -4.60 5.65 9.83
N LEU A 118 -3.70 6.45 9.26
CA LEU A 118 -3.64 7.89 9.48
C LEU A 118 -4.30 8.61 8.31
N VAL A 119 -5.24 9.50 8.61
CA VAL A 119 -5.87 10.38 7.63
C VAL A 119 -5.28 11.78 7.83
N LEU A 120 -4.73 12.34 6.75
CA LEU A 120 -4.32 13.74 6.75
C LEU A 120 -5.55 14.60 6.46
N GLU A 121 -6.03 15.32 7.46
CA GLU A 121 -7.08 16.33 7.30
C GLU A 121 -6.48 17.73 7.13
N GLY A 122 -7.02 18.48 6.17
CA GLY A 122 -6.57 19.84 5.87
C GLY A 122 -5.30 19.92 5.03
N GLU A 123 -4.68 21.10 5.01
CA GLU A 123 -3.49 21.37 4.20
C GLU A 123 -2.23 20.74 4.82
N PRO A 124 -1.42 19.99 4.05
CA PRO A 124 -0.17 19.44 4.55
C PRO A 124 0.79 20.54 4.97
N VAL A 125 1.33 20.42 6.18
CA VAL A 125 2.43 21.30 6.64
C VAL A 125 3.65 21.04 5.75
N GLN A 126 4.05 22.06 5.01
CA GLN A 126 5.25 21.99 4.18
C GLN A 126 6.49 22.02 5.08
N ILE A 127 7.17 20.88 5.18
CA ILE A 127 8.47 20.77 5.85
C ILE A 127 9.54 20.99 4.77
N GLY A 128 10.43 21.96 4.99
CA GLY A 128 11.55 22.22 4.09
C GLY A 128 12.50 21.03 4.00
N ILE A 129 13.12 20.83 2.85
CA ILE A 129 14.15 19.81 2.66
C ILE A 129 15.37 20.20 3.52
N PRO A 130 15.97 19.27 4.31
CA PRO A 130 17.15 19.58 5.11
C PRO A 130 18.31 20.14 4.27
N PRO A 131 19.16 21.02 4.81
CA PRO A 131 20.32 21.54 4.09
C PRO A 131 21.20 20.43 3.53
N GLY A 132 21.66 20.59 2.29
CA GLY A 132 22.48 19.60 1.57
C GLY A 132 21.69 18.52 0.85
N TYR A 133 20.37 18.44 1.04
CA TYR A 133 19.51 17.52 0.30
C TYR A 133 18.72 18.24 -0.79
N ALA A 134 18.38 17.50 -1.85
CA ALA A 134 17.47 17.92 -2.90
C ALA A 134 16.44 16.82 -3.16
N ALA A 135 15.23 17.21 -3.53
CA ALA A 135 14.20 16.30 -3.98
C ALA A 135 13.67 16.75 -5.33
N ARG A 136 13.50 15.80 -6.26
CA ARG A 136 12.84 16.05 -7.53
C ARG A 136 11.87 14.94 -7.87
N LEU A 137 10.76 15.30 -8.51
CA LEU A 137 9.90 14.33 -9.18
C LEU A 137 10.63 13.77 -10.40
N LEU A 138 10.43 12.48 -10.65
CA LEU A 138 10.88 11.82 -11.87
C LEU A 138 9.88 12.09 -13.00
N GLY A 139 10.38 12.53 -14.15
CA GLY A 139 9.62 12.66 -15.39
C GLY A 139 9.83 11.44 -16.31
N PRO A 140 8.86 11.15 -17.20
CA PRO A 140 8.96 10.03 -18.15
C PRO A 140 10.08 10.22 -19.19
N ALA A 141 10.52 11.46 -19.41
CA ALA A 141 11.56 11.84 -20.37
C ALA A 141 12.94 12.08 -19.74
N ASP A 142 13.10 11.77 -18.46
CA ASP A 142 14.37 11.97 -17.76
C ASP A 142 15.46 11.06 -18.34
N GLY A 143 16.60 11.64 -18.74
CA GLY A 143 17.71 10.90 -19.34
C GLY A 143 18.41 9.92 -18.39
N ASP A 144 18.25 10.11 -17.08
CA ASP A 144 18.78 9.27 -16.01
C ASP A 144 17.72 8.32 -15.40
N LEU A 145 16.55 8.19 -16.04
CA LEU A 145 15.40 7.45 -15.48
C LEU A 145 15.76 6.02 -15.09
N THR A 146 16.60 5.33 -15.86
CA THR A 146 17.05 3.97 -15.54
C THR A 146 17.77 3.89 -14.19
N THR A 147 18.79 4.73 -14.01
CA THR A 147 19.62 4.75 -12.80
C THR A 147 18.79 5.20 -11.60
N THR A 148 17.96 6.23 -11.77
CA THR A 148 17.14 6.76 -10.67
C THR A 148 16.01 5.82 -10.27
N ALA A 149 15.36 5.14 -11.23
CA ALA A 149 14.37 4.12 -10.94
C ALA A 149 14.97 2.92 -10.19
N HIS A 150 16.19 2.51 -10.55
CA HIS A 150 16.90 1.46 -9.82
C HIS A 150 17.26 1.89 -8.40
N ALA A 151 17.79 3.10 -8.21
CA ALA A 151 18.12 3.63 -6.90
C ALA A 151 16.88 3.70 -5.98
N VAL A 152 15.74 4.20 -6.47
CA VAL A 152 14.48 4.23 -5.73
C VAL A 152 14.05 2.81 -5.30
N ALA A 153 14.13 1.84 -6.21
CA ALA A 153 13.76 0.46 -5.92
C ALA A 153 14.71 -0.19 -4.89
N ALA A 154 16.01 0.06 -5.00
CA ALA A 154 17.02 -0.46 -4.08
C ALA A 154 16.88 0.12 -2.66
N VAL A 155 16.71 1.43 -2.52
CA VAL A 155 16.48 2.09 -1.23
C VAL A 155 15.22 1.54 -0.58
N THR A 156 14.14 1.41 -1.35
CA THR A 156 12.87 0.84 -0.85
C THR A 156 13.07 -0.59 -0.36
N ALA A 157 13.74 -1.44 -1.15
CA ALA A 157 13.99 -2.82 -0.75
C ALA A 157 14.76 -2.93 0.56
N VAL A 158 15.85 -2.17 0.71
CA VAL A 158 16.67 -2.17 1.93
C VAL A 158 15.89 -1.62 3.12
N ALA A 159 15.12 -0.54 2.95
CA ALA A 159 14.31 0.06 4.02
C ALA A 159 13.27 -0.92 4.58
N PHE A 160 12.78 -1.86 3.76
CA PHE A 160 11.84 -2.91 4.17
C PHE A 160 12.52 -4.28 4.38
N GLY A 161 13.85 -4.31 4.58
CA GLY A 161 14.60 -5.51 4.95
C GLY A 161 14.80 -6.53 3.81
N GLY A 162 14.51 -6.15 2.58
CA GLY A 162 14.75 -6.93 1.38
C GLY A 162 16.14 -6.70 0.77
N HIS A 163 16.47 -7.52 -0.23
CA HIS A 163 17.68 -7.35 -1.03
C HIS A 163 17.44 -6.34 -2.16
N ALA A 164 18.46 -5.56 -2.51
CA ALA A 164 18.39 -4.67 -3.66
C ALA A 164 18.08 -5.48 -4.94
N PRO A 165 17.08 -5.05 -5.74
CA PRO A 165 16.73 -5.74 -6.97
C PRO A 165 17.81 -5.51 -8.03
N SER A 166 17.80 -6.37 -9.05
CA SER A 166 18.54 -6.09 -10.30
C SER A 166 18.07 -4.78 -10.94
N PRO A 167 18.91 -4.15 -11.78
CA PRO A 167 18.47 -3.02 -12.60
C PRO A 167 17.22 -3.35 -13.41
N PRO A 168 16.30 -2.38 -13.62
CA PRO A 168 15.07 -2.61 -14.36
C PRO A 168 15.40 -2.99 -15.82
N SER A 169 14.65 -3.94 -16.37
CA SER A 169 14.76 -4.29 -17.79
C SER A 169 14.22 -3.15 -18.68
N ALA A 170 14.50 -3.22 -19.98
CA ALA A 170 13.94 -2.26 -20.94
C ALA A 170 12.40 -2.27 -20.95
N ALA A 171 11.79 -3.45 -20.74
CA ALA A 171 10.33 -3.58 -20.63
C ALA A 171 9.81 -2.92 -19.34
N ASP A 172 10.49 -3.13 -18.22
CA ASP A 172 10.12 -2.52 -16.93
C ASP A 172 10.21 -1.00 -16.98
N LEU A 173 11.25 -0.48 -17.62
CA LEU A 173 11.42 0.96 -17.83
C LEU A 173 10.32 1.53 -18.72
N ARG A 174 9.93 0.81 -19.78
CA ARG A 174 8.86 1.27 -20.66
C ARG A 174 7.53 1.36 -19.92
N LEU A 175 7.19 0.37 -19.11
CA LEU A 175 6.01 0.40 -18.25
C LEU A 175 6.04 1.58 -17.27
N LEU A 176 7.19 1.82 -16.63
CA LEU A 176 7.36 2.97 -15.74
C LEU A 176 7.20 4.31 -16.47
N GLN A 177 7.74 4.45 -17.68
CA GLN A 177 7.59 5.65 -18.50
C GLN A 177 6.14 5.92 -18.86
N ASP A 178 5.41 4.89 -19.28
CA ASP A 178 4.00 5.00 -19.66
C ASP A 178 3.15 5.36 -18.43
N ASP A 179 3.44 4.77 -17.26
CA ASP A 179 2.78 5.11 -16.00
C ASP A 179 3.08 6.56 -15.55
N LEU A 180 4.33 7.02 -15.64
CA LEU A 180 4.70 8.40 -15.34
C LEU A 180 4.02 9.38 -16.30
N ALA A 181 3.99 9.07 -17.60
CA ALA A 181 3.34 9.91 -18.61
C ALA A 181 1.82 9.98 -18.42
N ALA A 182 1.20 8.91 -17.94
CA ALA A 182 -0.23 8.86 -17.63
C ALA A 182 -0.58 9.50 -16.28
N GLY A 183 0.39 9.99 -15.50
CA GLY A 183 0.17 10.50 -14.14
C GLY A 183 -0.31 9.43 -13.15
N ALA A 184 -0.03 8.17 -13.45
CA ALA A 184 -0.46 7.01 -12.68
C ALA A 184 0.32 6.81 -11.39
N VAL A 185 1.59 7.17 -11.47
CA VAL A 185 2.57 7.05 -10.42
C VAL A 185 3.34 8.36 -10.39
N ALA A 186 3.72 8.78 -9.19
CA ALA A 186 4.70 9.81 -8.98
C ALA A 186 5.83 9.20 -8.17
N ARG A 187 7.07 9.39 -8.62
CA ARG A 187 8.26 8.98 -7.87
C ARG A 187 9.08 10.22 -7.57
N VAL A 188 9.64 10.26 -6.36
CA VAL A 188 10.55 11.31 -5.92
C VAL A 188 11.92 10.68 -5.71
N LEU A 189 12.94 11.27 -6.30
CA LEU A 189 14.33 11.01 -5.94
C LEU A 189 14.74 12.04 -4.90
N VAL A 190 15.25 11.57 -3.76
CA VAL A 190 15.93 12.41 -2.77
C VAL A 190 17.42 12.13 -2.87
N THR A 191 18.21 13.17 -3.17
CA THR A 191 19.67 13.12 -3.17
C THR A 191 20.19 13.91 -1.97
N GLY A 192 21.26 13.41 -1.36
CA GLY A 192 21.95 14.09 -0.25
C GLY A 192 23.31 14.63 -0.68
N PRO A 193 24.08 15.19 0.26
CA PRO A 193 25.49 15.46 0.01
C PRO A 193 26.22 14.15 -0.30
N ASP A 194 27.20 14.22 -1.23
CA ASP A 194 28.10 13.11 -1.56
C ASP A 194 28.89 12.62 -0.33
#